data_AF-A0A7V1H1K3-F1
#
_entry.id   AF-A0A7V1H1K3-F1
#
_cell.length_a   1.000
_cell.length_b   1.000
_cell.length_c   1.000
_cell.angle_alpha   90.00
_cell.angle_beta   90.00
_cell.angle_gamma   90.00
#
_symmetry.space_group_name_H-M   'P 1'
#
loop_
_entity.id
_entity.type
_entity.pdbx_description
1 polymer ?
#
loop_
_entity_poly.entity_id
_entity_poly.type
_entity_poly.pdbx_seq_one_letter_code
_entity_poly.pdbx_strand_id
1 'polypeptide(L)'
;MSEISDYKGYVIDEGQKPHDGNFRPDDYQHFFLVKKGDERVMKLCVWAPKDQLAEIDEVKKFVETGSDAAEYVRAVGIAEVKKRIDDSNFDNILIQIDQKGLRVLPLDKLREKLT
;
A
#
# COMPACT_ATOMS: atom_id res chain seq x y z
N MET A 1 11.25 -9.89 1.66
CA MET A 1 12.37 -8.93 1.73
C MET A 1 11.76 -7.55 1.58
N SER A 2 12.25 -6.55 2.29
CA SER A 2 11.83 -5.16 2.04
C SER A 2 12.66 -4.56 0.92
N GLU A 3 12.06 -3.68 0.13
CA GLU A 3 12.74 -2.87 -0.88
C GLU A 3 12.91 -1.46 -0.35
N ILE A 4 14.08 -0.86 -0.59
CA ILE A 4 14.40 0.50 -0.16
C ILE A 4 14.71 1.32 -1.41
N SER A 5 14.07 2.48 -1.52
CA SER A 5 14.30 3.43 -2.62
C SER A 5 14.29 4.87 -2.13
N ASP A 6 14.96 5.76 -2.87
CA ASP A 6 15.01 7.19 -2.60
C ASP A 6 14.10 7.97 -3.54
N TYR A 7 13.36 8.94 -3.01
CA TYR A 7 12.54 9.86 -3.79
C TYR A 7 12.53 11.26 -3.17
N LYS A 8 13.07 12.26 -3.88
CA LYS A 8 13.11 13.67 -3.48
C LYS A 8 13.66 13.91 -2.05
N GLY A 9 14.68 13.14 -1.65
CA GLY A 9 15.30 13.24 -0.32
C GLY A 9 14.54 12.52 0.79
N TYR A 10 13.53 11.72 0.44
CA TYR A 10 12.85 10.79 1.33
C TYR A 10 13.27 9.36 1.00
N VAL A 11 13.40 8.53 2.03
CA VAL A 11 13.62 7.09 1.90
C VAL A 11 12.27 6.39 2.01
N ILE A 12 11.95 5.53 1.05
CA ILE A 12 10.75 4.70 1.01
C ILE A 12 11.19 3.25 1.23
N ASP A 13 10.81 2.68 2.37
CA ASP A 13 11.03 1.29 2.76
C ASP A 13 9.69 0.54 2.66
N GLU A 14 9.62 -0.45 1.79
CA GLU A 14 8.37 -1.13 1.45
C GLU A 14 8.47 -2.65 1.51
N GLY A 15 7.33 -3.32 1.62
CA GLY A 15 7.29 -4.77 1.51
C GLY A 15 5.92 -5.36 1.81
N GLN A 16 5.84 -6.68 1.73
CA GLN A 16 4.64 -7.41 2.16
C GLN A 16 4.50 -7.35 3.67
N LYS A 17 3.25 -7.24 4.16
CA LYS A 17 2.98 -7.28 5.60
C LYS A 17 3.52 -8.60 6.18
N PRO A 18 4.24 -8.57 7.32
CA PRO A 18 4.66 -9.78 8.01
C PRO A 18 3.47 -10.71 8.30
N HIS A 19 3.68 -12.02 8.22
CA HIS A 19 2.70 -13.03 8.63
C HIS A 19 2.59 -13.09 10.16
N ASP A 20 2.14 -12.00 10.77
CA ASP A 20 1.84 -11.89 12.20
C ASP A 20 0.36 -12.21 12.49
N GLY A 21 -0.06 -12.07 13.76
CA GLY A 21 -1.45 -12.36 14.17
C GLY A 21 -2.52 -11.56 13.43
N ASN A 22 -2.13 -10.45 12.79
CA ASN A 22 -3.04 -9.52 12.15
C ASN A 22 -3.00 -9.68 10.61
N PHE A 23 -2.29 -10.70 10.11
CA PHE A 23 -2.16 -11.01 8.70
C PHE A 23 -3.40 -11.74 8.18
N ARG A 24 -4.02 -11.18 7.14
CA ARG A 24 -5.12 -11.81 6.40
C ARG A 24 -4.60 -12.58 5.19
N PRO A 25 -4.65 -13.92 5.17
CA PRO A 25 -4.08 -14.72 4.07
C PRO A 25 -4.84 -14.55 2.75
N ASP A 26 -6.11 -14.16 2.82
CA ASP A 26 -6.97 -13.92 1.66
C ASP A 26 -6.85 -12.48 1.12
N ASP A 27 -5.98 -11.66 1.72
CA ASP A 27 -5.72 -10.29 1.28
C ASP A 27 -4.29 -10.17 0.73
N TYR A 28 -4.12 -9.41 -0.33
CA TYR A 28 -2.85 -8.75 -0.61
C TYR A 28 -2.67 -7.60 0.39
N GLN A 29 -1.54 -7.59 1.10
CA GLN A 29 -1.21 -6.57 2.09
C GLN A 29 0.22 -6.10 1.87
N HIS A 30 0.36 -4.87 1.41
CA HIS A 30 1.66 -4.21 1.20
C HIS A 30 1.79 -2.99 2.12
N PHE A 31 2.99 -2.74 2.63
CA PHE A 31 3.28 -1.62 3.52
C PHE A 31 4.38 -0.74 2.92
N PHE A 32 4.30 0.54 3.24
CA PHE A 32 5.32 1.53 2.93
C PHE A 32 5.59 2.35 4.18
N LEU A 33 6.87 2.62 4.40
CA LEU A 33 7.41 3.41 5.48
C LEU A 33 8.26 4.51 4.87
N VAL A 34 7.83 5.76 5.04
CA VAL A 34 8.56 6.91 4.51
C VAL A 34 9.34 7.58 5.62
N LYS A 35 10.62 7.84 5.37
CA LYS A 35 11.54 8.49 6.29
C LYS A 35 12.18 9.72 5.65
N LYS A 36 12.52 10.71 6.47
CA LYS A 36 13.34 11.87 6.11
C LYS A 36 14.53 11.92 7.05
N GLY A 37 15.72 11.58 6.55
CA GLY A 37 16.85 11.22 7.41
C GLY A 37 16.47 10.02 8.28
N ASP A 38 16.66 10.16 9.60
CA ASP A 38 16.35 9.10 10.58
C ASP A 38 14.90 9.12 11.08
N GLU A 39 14.12 10.14 10.74
CA GLU A 39 12.75 10.30 11.22
C GLU A 39 11.74 9.61 10.29
N ARG A 40 10.87 8.77 10.85
CA ARG A 40 9.70 8.23 10.15
C ARG A 40 8.63 9.32 10.06
N VAL A 41 8.26 9.70 8.85
CA VAL A 41 7.27 10.75 8.60
C VAL A 41 5.90 10.22 8.20
N MET A 42 5.80 9.05 7.57
CA MET A 42 4.52 8.50 7.12
C MET A 42 4.55 6.97 7.05
N LYS A 43 3.43 6.34 7.40
CA LYS A 43 3.12 4.95 7.11
C LYS A 43 1.94 4.85 6.15
N LEU A 44 2.07 4.01 5.13
CA LEU A 44 0.98 3.69 4.21
C LEU A 44 0.80 2.17 4.14
N CYS A 45 -0.43 1.71 4.16
CA CYS A 45 -0.79 0.31 3.89
C CYS A 45 -1.69 0.25 2.66
N VAL A 46 -1.56 -0.80 1.85
CA VAL A 46 -2.49 -1.11 0.76
C VAL A 46 -3.04 -2.51 0.96
N TRP A 47 -4.36 -2.61 1.09
CA TRP A 47 -5.08 -3.84 1.39
C TRP A 47 -6.08 -4.14 0.28
N ALA A 48 -6.05 -5.38 -0.22
CA ALA A 48 -6.95 -5.81 -1.28
C ALA A 48 -7.34 -7.28 -1.09
N PRO A 49 -8.62 -7.62 -0.89
CA PRO A 49 -9.07 -9.01 -0.90
C PRO A 49 -8.78 -9.63 -2.26
N LYS A 50 -8.13 -10.80 -2.28
CA LYS A 50 -7.64 -11.46 -3.50
C LYS A 50 -8.75 -11.75 -4.49
N ASP A 51 -9.87 -12.24 -4.00
CA ASP A 51 -11.08 -12.56 -4.77
C ASP A 51 -11.67 -11.33 -5.45
N GLN A 52 -11.76 -10.21 -4.71
CA GLN A 52 -12.34 -8.98 -5.20
C GLN A 52 -11.42 -8.24 -6.17
N LEU A 53 -10.12 -8.23 -5.88
CA LEU A 53 -9.11 -7.60 -6.72
C LEU A 53 -9.02 -8.29 -8.10
N ALA A 54 -9.13 -9.63 -8.12
CA ALA A 54 -9.13 -10.40 -9.35
C ALA A 54 -10.30 -10.07 -10.30
N GLU A 55 -11.38 -9.48 -9.78
CA GLU A 55 -12.54 -9.09 -10.58
C GLU A 55 -12.45 -7.69 -11.19
N ILE A 56 -11.47 -6.87 -10.79
CA ILE A 56 -11.33 -5.49 -11.27
C ILE A 56 -10.67 -5.48 -12.66
N ASP A 57 -11.33 -4.87 -13.65
CA ASP A 57 -10.86 -4.82 -15.04
C ASP A 57 -9.48 -4.17 -15.20
N GLU A 58 -9.18 -3.12 -14.43
CA GLU A 58 -7.84 -2.49 -14.45
C GLU A 58 -6.76 -3.45 -13.96
N VAL A 59 -7.06 -4.29 -12.96
CA VAL A 59 -6.13 -5.31 -12.47
C VAL A 59 -5.96 -6.40 -13.53
N LYS A 60 -7.04 -6.87 -14.15
CA LYS A 60 -6.99 -7.87 -15.23
C LYS A 60 -6.08 -7.39 -16.37
N LYS A 61 -6.27 -6.14 -16.84
CA LYS A 61 -5.41 -5.52 -17.87
C LYS A 61 -3.96 -5.37 -17.44
N PHE A 62 -3.71 -5.06 -16.17
CA PHE A 62 -2.35 -4.97 -15.63
C PHE A 62 -1.67 -6.34 -15.58
N VAL A 63 -2.41 -7.39 -15.24
CA VAL A 63 -1.89 -8.77 -15.24
C VAL A 63 -1.60 -9.26 -16.67
N GLU A 64 -2.42 -8.86 -17.65
CA GLU A 64 -2.19 -9.18 -19.06
C GLU A 64 -0.85 -8.64 -19.61
N THR A 65 -0.26 -7.62 -18.99
CA THR A 65 1.08 -7.12 -19.37
C THR A 65 2.25 -7.97 -18.85
N GLY A 66 1.96 -9.11 -18.20
CA GLY A 66 2.97 -10.03 -17.66
C GLY A 66 3.36 -9.76 -16.20
N SER A 67 2.65 -8.86 -15.52
CA SER A 67 2.76 -8.61 -14.08
C SER A 67 1.72 -9.42 -13.29
N ASP A 68 1.74 -9.33 -11.96
CA ASP A 68 0.73 -9.97 -11.12
C ASP A 68 -0.09 -8.95 -10.30
N ALA A 69 -1.14 -9.44 -9.64
CA ALA A 69 -2.04 -8.61 -8.85
C ALA A 69 -1.37 -8.04 -7.58
N ALA A 70 -0.32 -8.69 -7.04
CA ALA A 70 0.44 -8.16 -5.92
C ALA A 70 1.27 -6.95 -6.37
N GLU A 71 1.86 -7.00 -7.56
CA GLU A 71 2.58 -5.87 -8.16
C GLU A 71 1.64 -4.70 -8.46
N TYR A 72 0.39 -4.96 -8.85
CA TYR A 72 -0.62 -3.90 -8.98
C TYR A 72 -0.84 -3.19 -7.63
N VAL A 73 -1.02 -3.95 -6.55
CA VAL A 73 -1.22 -3.42 -5.18
C VAL A 73 -0.01 -2.57 -4.75
N ARG A 74 1.19 -3.06 -5.02
CA ARG A 74 2.43 -2.32 -4.80
C ARG A 74 2.48 -1.04 -5.63
N ALA A 75 2.19 -1.11 -6.93
CA ALA A 75 2.20 0.03 -7.86
C ALA A 75 1.23 1.14 -7.42
N VAL A 76 0.04 0.79 -6.96
CA VAL A 76 -0.93 1.73 -6.37
C VAL A 76 -0.33 2.43 -5.14
N GLY A 77 0.29 1.66 -4.24
CA GLY A 77 0.89 2.21 -3.03
C GLY A 77 2.05 3.15 -3.29
N ILE A 78 2.99 2.77 -4.15
CA ILE A 78 4.16 3.62 -4.47
C ILE A 78 3.74 4.90 -5.19
N ALA A 79 2.71 4.85 -6.05
CA ALA A 79 2.16 6.03 -6.71
C ALA A 79 1.57 7.03 -5.68
N GLU A 80 0.79 6.54 -4.71
CA GLU A 80 0.23 7.38 -3.66
C GLU A 80 1.31 7.93 -2.71
N VAL A 81 2.33 7.14 -2.36
CA VAL A 81 3.48 7.62 -1.56
C VAL A 81 4.15 8.81 -2.26
N LYS A 82 4.46 8.68 -3.55
CA LYS A 82 5.14 9.74 -4.31
C LYS A 82 4.27 11.00 -4.39
N LYS A 83 2.97 10.83 -4.67
CA LYS A 83 2.02 11.94 -4.67
C LYS A 83 1.98 12.67 -3.33
N ARG A 84 1.96 11.94 -2.21
CA ARG A 84 1.96 12.51 -0.86
C ARG A 84 3.23 13.25 -0.50
N ILE A 85 4.38 12.74 -0.93
CA ILE A 85 5.66 13.45 -0.83
C ILE A 85 5.59 14.77 -1.60
N ASP A 86 5.05 14.74 -2.82
CA ASP A 86 4.91 15.92 -3.68
C ASP A 86 3.98 16.97 -3.09
N ASP A 87 2.87 16.53 -2.48
CA ASP A 87 1.88 17.37 -1.83
C ASP A 87 2.28 17.78 -0.40
N SER A 88 3.42 17.29 0.11
CA SER A 88 3.85 17.47 1.52
C SER A 88 2.78 17.05 2.54
N ASN A 89 2.02 16.00 2.24
CA ASN A 89 0.98 15.43 3.11
C ASN A 89 1.45 14.08 3.67
N PHE A 90 1.71 14.03 4.98
CA PHE A 90 2.30 12.87 5.64
C PHE A 90 1.33 12.13 6.58
N ASP A 91 0.02 12.29 6.39
CA ASP A 91 -0.95 11.52 7.17
C ASP A 91 -0.74 10.02 6.97
N ASN A 92 -0.79 9.25 8.06
CA ASN A 92 -0.78 7.79 7.98
C ASN A 92 -2.10 7.31 7.37
N ILE A 93 -2.02 6.52 6.30
CA ILE A 93 -3.20 6.07 5.56
C ILE A 93 -3.22 4.58 5.26
N LEU A 94 -4.43 4.07 5.07
CA LEU A 94 -4.73 2.79 4.48
C LEU A 94 -5.43 3.03 3.14
N ILE A 95 -4.90 2.48 2.07
CA ILE A 95 -5.62 2.32 0.81
C ILE A 95 -6.31 0.96 0.84
N GLN A 96 -7.62 0.95 0.71
CA GLN A 96 -8.39 -0.26 0.50
C GLN A 96 -8.81 -0.34 -0.96
N ILE A 97 -8.51 -1.47 -1.61
CA ILE A 97 -8.91 -1.76 -2.98
C ILE A 97 -9.87 -2.94 -2.93
N ASP A 98 -11.10 -2.72 -3.40
CA ASP A 98 -12.12 -3.75 -3.46
C ASP A 98 -13.04 -3.53 -4.68
N GLN A 99 -14.09 -4.34 -4.84
CA GLN A 99 -15.02 -4.21 -5.99
C GLN A 99 -15.73 -2.85 -6.07
N LYS A 100 -15.76 -2.06 -4.99
CA LYS A 100 -16.32 -0.70 -4.98
C LYS A 100 -15.27 0.35 -5.39
N GLY A 101 -14.05 -0.07 -5.67
CA GLY A 101 -12.93 0.77 -6.09
C GLY A 101 -11.93 1.08 -4.97
N LEU A 102 -11.11 2.08 -5.22
CA LEU A 102 -10.04 2.52 -4.33
C LEU A 102 -10.57 3.53 -3.29
N ARG A 103 -10.29 3.28 -2.00
CA ARG A 103 -10.66 4.18 -0.90
C ARG A 103 -9.46 4.47 -0.01
N VAL A 104 -9.26 5.73 0.35
CA VAL A 104 -8.21 6.17 1.29
C VAL A 104 -8.83 6.41 2.66
N LEU A 105 -8.30 5.73 3.67
CA LEU A 105 -8.76 5.79 5.05
C LEU A 105 -7.62 6.29 5.95
N PRO A 106 -7.91 7.16 6.93
CA PRO A 106 -6.93 7.54 7.94
C PRO A 106 -6.56 6.33 8.82
N LEU A 107 -5.31 5.89 8.76
CA LEU A 107 -4.83 4.69 9.45
C LEU A 107 -4.98 4.81 10.96
N ASP A 108 -4.71 6.01 11.50
CA ASP A 108 -4.74 6.30 12.94
C ASP A 108 -6.17 6.34 13.52
N LYS A 109 -7.20 6.38 12.66
CA LYS A 109 -8.61 6.42 13.08
C LYS A 109 -9.35 5.10 12.84
N LEU A 110 -8.64 4.06 12.40
CA LEU A 110 -9.22 2.72 12.29
C LEU A 110 -9.53 2.22 13.72
N ARG A 111 -10.83 2.08 14.03
CA ARG A 111 -11.32 1.58 15.34
C ARG A 111 -10.83 0.17 15.63
N GLU A 112 -10.77 -0.64 14.57
CA GLU A 112 -9.99 -1.86 14.58
C GLU A 112 -8.55 -1.44 14.36
N LYS A 113 -7.77 -1.34 15.45
CA LYS A 113 -6.34 -1.66 15.32
C LYS A 113 -6.34 -3.11 14.88
N LEU A 114 -6.26 -3.32 13.58
CA LEU A 114 -6.35 -4.59 12.89
C LEU A 114 -5.70 -5.65 13.76
N THR A 115 -6.52 -6.37 14.53
CA THR A 115 -6.14 -7.38 15.51
C THR A 115 -5.83 -8.68 14.79
#